data_AF-A0A530BMH0-F1
#
_entry.id   AF-A0A530BMH0-F1
#
_cell.length_a   1.000
_cell.length_b   1.000
_cell.length_c   1.000
_cell.angle_alpha   90.00
_cell.angle_beta   90.00
_cell.angle_gamma   90.00
#
_symmetry.space_group_name_H-M   'P 1'
#
loop_
_entity.id
_entity.type
_entity.pdbx_description
1 polymer ?
#
loop_
_entity_poly.entity_id
_entity_poly.type
_entity_poly.pdbx_seq_one_letter_code
_entity_poly.pdbx_strand_id
1 'polypeptide(L)' 'MTVFTARPVEYIAREAGVWRPATQEGNIRTKWAVVSTETYTSRILSALSGEQVVLPYSMSRLRR' A
#
# COMPACT_ATOMS: atom_id res chain seq x y z
N MET A 1 -10.01 12.91 9.21
CA MET A 1 -9.56 11.57 8.77
C MET A 1 -10.47 11.13 7.64
N THR A 2 -9.93 10.74 6.50
CA THR A 2 -10.72 10.32 5.32
C THR A 2 -10.45 8.85 5.07
N VAL A 3 -11.51 8.06 4.87
CA VAL A 3 -11.42 6.63 4.62
C VAL A 3 -12.12 6.33 3.30
N PHE A 4 -11.43 5.59 2.43
CA PHE A 4 -11.97 5.13 1.15
C PHE A 4 -12.17 3.61 1.22
N THR A 5 -13.42 3.16 1.15
CA THR A 5 -13.79 1.74 1.16
C THR A 5 -14.19 1.29 -0.25
N ALA A 6 -14.08 -0.02 -0.54
CA ALA A 6 -14.39 -0.61 -1.85
C ALA A 6 -13.60 -0.01 -3.03
N ARG A 7 -12.43 0.57 -2.76
CA ARG A 7 -11.53 1.17 -3.76
C ARG A 7 -10.16 0.50 -3.70
N PRO A 8 -9.98 -0.66 -4.36
CA PRO A 8 -8.72 -1.37 -4.34
C PRO A 8 -7.62 -0.52 -4.98
N VAL A 9 -6.47 -0.44 -4.33
CA VAL A 9 -5.26 0.13 -4.95
C VAL A 9 -4.69 -0.93 -5.88
N GLU A 10 -4.67 -0.63 -7.17
CA GLU A 10 -4.23 -1.55 -8.22
C GLU A 10 -2.79 -1.27 -8.67
N TYR A 11 -2.34 -0.03 -8.49
CA TYR A 11 -1.02 0.42 -8.87
C TYR A 11 -0.44 1.38 -7.83
N ILE A 12 0.87 1.31 -7.64
CA ILE A 12 1.62 2.28 -6.85
C ILE A 12 2.91 2.63 -7.57
N ALA A 13 3.24 3.91 -7.60
CA ALA A 13 4.52 4.39 -8.13
C ALA A 13 5.07 5.50 -7.27
N ARG A 14 6.37 5.75 -7.45
CA ARG A 14 7.02 6.94 -6.92
C ARG A 14 7.56 7.77 -8.07
N GLU A 15 7.06 8.98 -8.20
CA GLU A 15 7.44 9.91 -9.27
C GLU A 15 7.92 11.21 -8.62
N ALA A 16 9.12 11.66 -8.99
CA ALA A 16 9.74 12.87 -8.42
C ALA A 16 9.71 12.90 -6.88
N GLY A 17 9.94 11.74 -6.24
CA GLY A 17 9.94 11.60 -4.78
C GLY A 17 8.56 11.51 -4.12
N VAL A 18 7.46 11.58 -4.87
CA VAL A 18 6.08 11.53 -4.37
C VAL A 18 5.45 10.18 -4.68
N TRP A 19 4.82 9.56 -3.68
CA TRP A 19 4.07 8.33 -3.87
C TRP A 19 2.70 8.61 -4.50
N ARG A 20 2.33 7.74 -5.44
CA ARG A 20 1.07 7.81 -6.20
C ARG A 20 0.34 6.47 -6.20
N PRO A 21 -0.38 6.12 -5.14
CA PRO A 21 -1.34 5.02 -5.17
C PRO A 21 -2.49 5.36 -6.11
N ALA A 22 -2.88 4.40 -6.95
CA ALA A 22 -3.95 4.56 -7.92
C ALA A 22 -4.98 3.41 -7.80
N THR A 23 -6.23 3.81 -8.01
CA THR A 23 -7.43 2.98 -8.13
C THR A 23 -8.01 3.21 -9.54
N GLN A 24 -9.02 2.45 -9.93
CA GLN A 24 -9.71 2.68 -11.22
C GLN A 24 -10.36 4.07 -11.32
N GLU A 25 -10.77 4.64 -10.19
CA GLU A 25 -11.45 5.95 -10.14
C GLU A 25 -10.47 7.13 -10.09
N GLY A 26 -9.16 6.88 -9.90
CA GLY A 26 -8.16 7.94 -9.81
C GLY A 26 -7.01 7.63 -8.86
N ASN A 27 -6.21 8.66 -8.55
CA ASN A 27 -5.00 8.53 -7.75
C ASN A 27 -4.90 9.59 -6.64
N ILE A 28 -4.07 9.28 -5.64
CA ILE A 28 -3.73 10.19 -4.54
C ILE A 28 -2.23 10.48 -4.59
N ARG A 29 -1.82 11.70 -4.27
CA ARG A 29 -0.39 12.08 -4.12
C ARG A 29 -0.07 12.19 -2.63
N THR A 30 0.96 11.49 -2.19
CA THR A 30 1.40 11.52 -0.79
C THR A 30 2.91 11.52 -0.66
N LYS A 31 3.42 12.14 0.42
CA LYS A 31 4.85 12.13 0.74
C LYS A 31 5.31 10.73 1.11
N TRP A 32 4.57 10.03 1.98
CA TRP A 32 4.83 8.67 2.44
C TRP A 32 3.55 7.82 2.34
N ALA A 33 3.70 6.51 2.15
CA ALA A 33 2.60 5.55 2.15
C ALA A 33 2.96 4.36 3.04
N VAL A 34 2.01 3.93 3.88
CA VAL A 34 2.13 2.69 4.65
C VAL A 34 1.23 1.66 3.98
N VAL A 35 1.81 0.54 3.55
CA VAL A 35 1.09 -0.54 2.87
C VAL A 35 0.92 -1.68 3.86
N SER A 36 -0.33 -1.98 4.21
CA SER A 36 -0.71 -3.12 5.04
C SER A 36 -1.81 -3.88 4.32
N THR A 37 -1.40 -4.78 3.44
CA THR A 37 -2.31 -5.60 2.63
C THR A 37 -1.95 -7.06 2.82
N GLU A 38 -2.94 -7.95 2.87
CA GLU A 38 -2.71 -9.41 2.89
C GLU A 38 -2.34 -9.90 1.47
N THR A 39 -2.99 -10.95 0.96
CA THR A 39 -2.64 -11.62 -0.31
C THR A 39 -2.80 -10.74 -1.56
N TYR A 40 -3.48 -9.60 -1.46
CA TYR A 40 -3.65 -8.63 -2.54
C TYR A 40 -2.38 -7.84 -2.90
N THR A 41 -1.34 -7.97 -2.07
CA THR A 41 -0.07 -7.26 -2.27
C THR A 41 0.65 -7.68 -3.56
N SER A 42 0.39 -8.88 -4.08
CA SER A 42 1.11 -9.45 -5.23
C SER A 42 1.09 -8.56 -6.48
N ARG A 43 0.03 -7.77 -6.70
CA ARG A 43 -0.10 -6.87 -7.86
C ARG A 43 0.76 -5.61 -7.77
N ILE A 44 1.03 -5.13 -6.56
CA ILE A 44 1.75 -3.87 -6.31
C ILE A 44 3.16 -4.08 -5.73
N LEU A 45 3.49 -5.30 -5.31
CA LEU A 45 4.73 -5.65 -4.63
C LEU A 45 5.98 -5.34 -5.47
N SER A 46 5.93 -5.61 -6.78
CA SER A 46 7.06 -5.34 -7.70
C SER A 46 7.43 -3.86 -7.76
N ALA A 47 6.42 -2.98 -7.70
CA ALA A 47 6.59 -1.53 -7.74
C ALA A 47 7.09 -0.94 -6.41
N LEU A 48 7.12 -1.74 -5.35
CA LEU A 48 7.66 -1.34 -4.05
C LEU A 48 9.15 -1.67 -3.89
N SER A 49 9.83 -2.25 -4.89
CA SER A 49 11.23 -2.64 -4.74
C SER A 49 12.18 -1.42 -4.65
N GLY A 50 13.02 -1.36 -3.62
CA GLY A 50 14.11 -0.39 -3.48
C GLY A 50 14.16 0.40 -2.16
N GLU A 51 13.01 0.70 -1.53
CA GLU A 51 12.96 1.59 -0.35
C GLU A 51 11.88 1.19 0.69
N GLN A 52 11.66 -0.11 0.88
CA GLN A 52 10.72 -0.60 1.90
C GLN A 52 11.35 -0.58 3.29
N VAL A 53 10.66 0.01 4.25
CA VAL A 53 10.82 -0.34 5.67
C VAL A 53 9.78 -1.40 5.99
N VAL A 54 10.22 -2.65 6.15
CA VAL A 54 9.35 -3.73 6.59
C VAL A 54 9.10 -3.56 8.09
N LEU A 55 7.86 -3.25 8.45
CA LEU A 55 7.43 -3.29 9.83
C LEU A 55 7.13 -4.75 10.19
N PRO A 56 7.70 -5.30 11.29
CA PRO A 56 7.41 -6.66 11.70
C PRO A 56 5.93 -6.76 12.09
N TYR A 57 5.16 -7.56 11.33
CA TYR A 57 3.80 -7.92 11.72
C TYR A 57 3.89 -9.09 12.72
N SER A 58 3.56 -8.84 13.98
CA SER A 58 3.46 -9.90 14.98
C SER A 58 2.08 -10.57 14.86
N MET A 59 2.00 -11.70 14.14
CA MET A 59 0.86 -12.60 14.27
C MET A 59 0.90 -13.24 15.66
N SER A 60 0.30 -12.58 16.65
CA SER A 60 -0.13 -13.27 17.86
C SER A 60 -1.36 -14.10 17.47
N ARG A 61 -1.21 -15.43 17.41
CA ARG A 61 -2.36 -16.33 17.31
C ARG A 61 -3.30 -15.98 18.45
N LEU A 62 -4.48 -15.45 18.13
CA LEU A 62 -5.58 -15.38 19.07
C LEU A 62 -5.91 -16.84 19.43
N ARG A 63 -5.43 -17.30 20.59
CA ARG A 63 -5.87 -18.59 21.13
C ARG A 63 -7.35 -18.42 21.46
N ARG A 64 -8.18 -19.19 20.76
CA ARG A 64 -9.59 -19.41 21.14
C ARG A 64 -9.65 -20.14 22.47
#